data_AF-A0A0D2YCT7-F1
#
_entry.id   AF-A0A0D2YCT7-F1
#
_cell.length_a   1.000
_cell.length_b   1.000
_cell.length_c   1.000
_cell.angle_alpha   90.00
_cell.angle_beta   90.00
_cell.angle_gamma   90.00
#
_symmetry.space_group_name_H-M   'P 1'
#
loop_
_entity.id
_entity.type
_entity.pdbx_description
1 polymer ?
#
loop_
_entity_poly.entity_id
_entity_poly.type
_entity_poly.pdbx_seq_one_letter_code
_entity_poly.pdbx_strand_id
1 'polypeptide(L)'
;MKVAVIGGGPSGLVTLKYLVRAHLNLDCEPIEARLFELEDSVGGAFAHRTYEDAELVSSKQLTTFSDFRCRVDRDFLSASDYVQYLRDYCSYFRLWPSIELGAKVRSVRAHSSQGYVIEYDKKSSELFRWRCDAVAVCAGLHREPNLPIIPGLNYVPEVMHSSDFKTRSQFGINKTVMIIGSGPILLPILGRKPNPNEPGIPIDVSRANLFDTTYVHQALRNSMILWEYYNYYIKALLWVCSGTTSGMDQWVGEISQARHHPSKSPSLWLYALRSAFVQTPIPDTHGRQVDLAPLPKRINESGVVEFVDNGRPEYDRLKFRTIQPDVIVLCTGYQQTFPFLDNTHKTSTHHLSSYVRGIWRRDEPAMGFIGFVRPSLGAIPPLAEMQAQLLIGPWAWEGAMEVLVSEELWHTITRRPVLFGETLNSSVLVQG
;
A
#
# COMPACT_ATOMS: atom_id res chain seq x y z
N MET A 1 6.14 28.06 -12.81
CA MET A 1 6.76 26.72 -12.82
C MET A 1 5.82 25.72 -13.51
N LYS A 2 6.35 24.78 -14.30
CA LYS A 2 5.62 23.66 -14.93
C LYS A 2 5.99 22.34 -14.26
N VAL A 3 5.00 21.52 -13.90
CA VAL A 3 5.22 20.23 -13.20
C VAL A 3 4.50 19.07 -13.87
N ALA A 4 5.23 17.99 -14.17
CA ALA A 4 4.65 16.75 -14.68
C ALA A 4 4.24 15.85 -13.51
N VAL A 5 3.03 15.30 -13.53
CA VAL A 5 2.59 14.26 -12.59
C VAL A 5 2.38 12.97 -13.38
N ILE A 6 3.06 11.89 -13.02
CA ILE A 6 3.00 10.63 -13.77
C ILE A 6 2.15 9.61 -13.00
N GLY A 7 0.94 9.33 -13.49
CA GLY A 7 -0.03 8.41 -12.88
C GLY A 7 -1.22 9.11 -12.25
N GLY A 8 -2.44 8.66 -12.55
CA GLY A 8 -3.75 9.16 -12.12
C GLY A 8 -4.41 8.29 -11.05
N GLY A 9 -3.61 7.57 -10.26
CA GLY A 9 -4.04 6.95 -9.00
C GLY A 9 -4.19 7.99 -7.87
N PRO A 10 -4.59 7.58 -6.65
CA PRO A 10 -4.83 8.51 -5.54
C PRO A 10 -3.63 9.41 -5.23
N SER A 11 -2.40 8.87 -5.29
CA SER A 11 -1.17 9.64 -5.11
C SER A 11 -1.01 10.77 -6.13
N GLY A 12 -1.23 10.52 -7.41
CA GLY A 12 -1.10 11.54 -8.44
C GLY A 12 -2.21 12.57 -8.39
N LEU A 13 -3.45 12.15 -8.10
CA LEU A 13 -4.59 13.06 -7.99
C LEU A 13 -4.43 14.06 -6.84
N VAL A 14 -3.98 13.60 -5.67
CA VAL A 14 -3.73 14.49 -4.53
C VAL A 14 -2.53 15.40 -4.80
N THR A 15 -1.46 14.89 -5.40
CA THR A 15 -0.32 15.71 -5.83
C THR A 15 -0.74 16.80 -6.81
N LEU A 16 -1.53 16.46 -7.83
CA LEU A 16 -2.06 17.42 -8.79
C LEU A 16 -2.89 18.51 -8.10
N LYS A 17 -3.79 18.11 -7.18
CA LYS A 17 -4.63 19.04 -6.42
C LYS A 17 -3.81 20.06 -5.65
N TYR A 18 -2.77 19.62 -4.94
CA TYR A 18 -1.96 20.55 -4.16
C TYR A 18 -1.08 21.44 -5.06
N LEU A 19 -0.58 20.93 -6.19
CA LEU A 19 0.20 21.73 -7.14
C LEU A 19 -0.62 22.86 -7.76
N VAL A 20 -1.77 22.55 -8.37
CA VAL A 20 -2.60 23.56 -9.06
C VAL A 20 -3.22 24.58 -8.11
N ARG A 21 -3.21 24.30 -6.80
CA ARG A 21 -3.74 25.15 -5.73
C ARG A 21 -2.66 25.69 -4.78
N ALA A 22 -1.38 25.52 -5.12
CA ALA A 22 -0.27 25.94 -4.25
C ALA A 22 -0.35 27.44 -3.92
N HIS A 23 -0.56 28.27 -4.95
CA HIS A 23 -0.71 29.74 -4.86
C HIS A 23 -1.88 30.22 -3.97
N LEU A 24 -2.80 29.33 -3.58
CA LEU A 24 -3.91 29.69 -2.68
C LEU A 24 -3.53 29.58 -1.20
N ASN A 25 -2.45 28.85 -0.89
CA ASN A 25 -2.03 28.55 0.49
C ASN A 25 -0.55 28.91 0.74
N LEU A 26 0.23 29.07 -0.32
CA LEU A 26 1.64 29.44 -0.31
C LEU A 26 1.79 30.75 -1.07
N ASP A 27 2.73 31.58 -0.62
CA ASP A 27 3.11 32.82 -1.30
C ASP A 27 3.97 32.50 -2.53
N CYS A 28 3.32 31.99 -3.58
CA CYS A 28 3.98 31.55 -4.80
C CYS A 28 3.11 31.77 -6.05
N GLU A 29 3.77 31.89 -7.20
CA GLU A 29 3.08 31.97 -8.49
C GLU A 29 2.33 30.66 -8.83
N PRO A 30 1.21 30.72 -9.57
CA PRO A 30 0.49 29.53 -10.00
C PRO A 30 1.37 28.50 -10.71
N ILE A 31 1.33 27.25 -10.24
CA ILE A 31 2.04 26.13 -10.85
C ILE A 31 1.19 25.53 -11.99
N GLU A 32 1.75 25.49 -13.19
CA GLU A 32 1.15 24.80 -14.34
C GLU A 32 1.46 23.30 -14.24
N ALA A 33 0.56 22.54 -13.62
CA ALA A 33 0.71 21.09 -13.50
C ALA A 33 -0.09 20.34 -14.56
N ARG A 34 0.49 19.24 -15.06
CA ARG A 34 -0.16 18.29 -15.98
C ARG A 34 0.06 16.87 -15.52
N LEU A 35 -1.03 16.13 -15.35
CA LEU A 35 -1.02 14.72 -14.99
C LEU A 35 -1.15 13.85 -16.25
N PHE A 36 -0.33 12.83 -16.36
CA PHE A 36 -0.35 11.84 -17.43
C PHE A 36 -0.80 10.50 -16.86
N GLU A 37 -2.00 10.06 -17.20
CA GLU A 37 -2.56 8.75 -16.82
C GLU A 37 -2.56 7.82 -18.03
N LEU A 38 -2.01 6.63 -17.85
CA LEU A 38 -1.90 5.60 -18.88
C LEU A 38 -3.26 5.17 -19.40
N GLU A 39 -4.22 5.00 -18.50
CA GLU A 39 -5.53 4.45 -18.78
C GLU A 39 -6.55 5.55 -19.15
N ASP A 40 -7.72 5.15 -19.64
CA ASP A 40 -8.80 6.10 -19.99
C ASP A 40 -9.64 6.53 -18.78
N SER A 41 -9.22 6.19 -17.57
CA SER A 41 -9.87 6.60 -16.34
C SER A 41 -8.88 6.79 -15.21
N VAL A 42 -9.24 7.67 -14.26
CA VAL A 42 -8.50 7.83 -13.00
C VAL A 42 -8.80 6.67 -12.04
N GLY A 43 -7.94 6.49 -11.04
CA GLY A 43 -8.10 5.50 -9.98
C GLY A 43 -6.97 4.48 -9.92
N GLY A 44 -6.16 4.37 -10.99
CA GLY A 44 -4.98 3.52 -11.04
C GLY A 44 -5.30 2.06 -10.69
N ALA A 45 -4.55 1.50 -9.73
CA ALA A 45 -4.73 0.12 -9.30
C ALA A 45 -6.16 -0.22 -8.85
N PHE A 46 -6.89 0.75 -8.25
CA PHE A 46 -8.26 0.53 -7.77
C PHE A 46 -9.27 0.38 -8.90
N ALA A 47 -9.00 0.97 -10.07
CA ALA A 47 -9.85 0.86 -11.26
C ALA A 47 -9.47 -0.33 -12.14
N HIS A 48 -8.18 -0.65 -12.26
CA HIS A 48 -7.69 -1.58 -13.29
C HIS A 48 -7.07 -2.88 -12.75
N ARG A 49 -6.68 -2.92 -11.47
CA ARG A 49 -5.96 -4.06 -10.84
C ARG A 49 -6.73 -4.71 -9.69
N THR A 50 -8.04 -4.50 -9.66
CA THR A 50 -8.97 -5.12 -8.71
C THR A 50 -9.65 -6.34 -9.33
N TYR A 51 -10.30 -7.12 -8.47
CA TYR A 51 -11.12 -8.28 -8.80
C TYR A 51 -12.56 -8.05 -8.28
N GLU A 52 -13.49 -8.91 -8.68
CA GLU A 52 -14.89 -8.81 -8.29
C GLU A 52 -15.06 -8.77 -6.77
N ASP A 53 -16.00 -7.94 -6.33
CA ASP A 53 -16.28 -7.68 -4.91
C ASP A 53 -15.08 -7.18 -4.09
N ALA A 54 -14.00 -6.71 -4.73
CA ALA A 54 -12.88 -6.14 -4.01
C ALA A 54 -13.31 -4.93 -3.17
N GLU A 55 -12.87 -4.93 -1.92
CA GLU A 55 -13.15 -3.91 -0.92
C GLU A 55 -11.83 -3.35 -0.38
N LEU A 56 -11.84 -2.09 0.04
CA LEU A 56 -10.70 -1.51 0.74
C LEU A 56 -10.50 -2.25 2.07
N VAL A 57 -9.25 -2.56 2.39
CA VAL A 57 -8.88 -3.17 3.68
C VAL A 57 -8.89 -2.19 4.86
N SER A 58 -9.04 -0.89 4.57
CA SER A 58 -9.05 0.17 5.57
C SER A 58 -10.35 0.97 5.45
N SER A 59 -10.85 1.43 6.61
CA SER A 59 -12.02 2.29 6.70
C SER A 59 -11.84 3.54 5.84
N LYS A 60 -12.92 4.02 5.23
CA LYS A 60 -12.98 5.31 4.51
C LYS A 60 -12.46 6.47 5.35
N GLN A 61 -12.57 6.41 6.68
CA GLN A 61 -12.07 7.45 7.57
C GLN A 61 -10.54 7.52 7.55
N LEU A 62 -9.87 6.39 7.32
CA LEU A 62 -8.42 6.27 7.21
C LEU A 62 -7.93 6.39 5.76
N THR A 63 -8.76 6.11 4.75
CA THR A 63 -8.32 6.09 3.34
C THR A 63 -8.64 7.38 2.58
N THR A 64 -9.67 8.13 2.98
CA THR A 64 -10.08 9.37 2.27
C THR A 64 -9.17 10.55 2.61
N PHE A 65 -9.10 11.51 1.70
CA PHE A 65 -8.26 12.70 1.84
C PHE A 65 -8.79 13.63 2.92
N SER A 66 -7.87 14.37 3.54
CA SER A 66 -8.15 15.16 4.75
C SER A 66 -9.28 16.19 4.56
N ASP A 67 -9.37 16.77 3.37
CA ASP A 67 -10.26 17.86 3.00
C ASP A 67 -11.42 17.44 2.08
N PHE A 68 -11.60 16.14 1.85
CA PHE A 68 -12.71 15.59 1.08
C PHE A 68 -13.12 14.22 1.59
N ARG A 69 -14.21 14.17 2.36
CA ARG A 69 -14.69 12.94 2.99
C ARG A 69 -15.73 12.22 2.13
N CYS A 70 -15.61 10.89 2.06
CA CYS A 70 -16.58 10.05 1.39
C CYS A 70 -17.91 10.04 2.15
N ARG A 71 -19.02 10.20 1.42
CA ARG A 71 -20.39 10.28 1.97
C ARG A 71 -21.15 8.96 1.94
N VAL A 72 -20.59 7.91 1.34
CA VAL A 72 -21.22 6.58 1.34
C VAL A 72 -21.31 6.09 2.78
N ASP A 73 -22.44 5.53 3.22
CA ASP A 73 -22.68 5.18 4.62
C ASP A 73 -21.78 4.04 5.12
N ARG A 74 -21.52 3.03 4.29
CA ARG A 74 -20.65 1.89 4.63
C ARG A 74 -19.23 2.35 4.98
N ASP A 75 -18.58 1.68 5.91
CA ASP A 75 -17.27 2.12 6.39
C ASP A 75 -16.13 1.67 5.47
N PHE A 76 -16.19 0.45 4.96
CA PHE A 76 -15.24 -0.09 3.99
C PHE A 76 -15.84 0.01 2.59
N LEU A 77 -15.15 0.71 1.70
CA LEU A 77 -15.65 1.02 0.36
C LEU A 77 -15.33 -0.11 -0.60
N SER A 78 -16.23 -0.39 -1.53
CA SER A 78 -15.89 -1.24 -2.67
C SER A 78 -14.84 -0.52 -3.52
N ALA A 79 -14.09 -1.26 -4.34
CA ALA A 79 -13.17 -0.68 -5.31
C ALA A 79 -13.89 0.35 -6.20
N SER A 80 -15.11 0.05 -6.65
CA SER A 80 -15.94 0.95 -7.44
C SER A 80 -16.35 2.22 -6.68
N ASP A 81 -16.77 2.10 -5.40
CA ASP A 81 -17.13 3.26 -4.58
C ASP A 81 -15.92 4.18 -4.38
N TYR A 82 -14.73 3.59 -4.18
CA TYR A 82 -13.51 4.35 -4.00
C TYR A 82 -13.07 5.06 -5.28
N VAL A 83 -13.16 4.40 -6.44
CA VAL A 83 -12.90 5.03 -7.75
C VAL A 83 -13.89 6.16 -8.00
N GLN A 84 -15.16 5.98 -7.66
CA GLN A 84 -16.16 7.05 -7.77
C GLN A 84 -15.81 8.24 -6.86
N TYR A 85 -15.43 7.97 -5.61
CA TYR A 85 -14.93 8.99 -4.69
C TYR A 85 -13.73 9.78 -5.28
N LEU A 86 -12.79 9.13 -5.97
CA LEU A 86 -11.66 9.80 -6.63
C LEU A 86 -12.12 10.66 -7.84
N ARG A 87 -13.14 10.24 -8.58
CA ARG A 87 -13.75 11.05 -9.66
C ARG A 87 -14.47 12.28 -9.11
N ASP A 88 -15.18 12.12 -7.99
CA ASP A 88 -15.85 13.21 -7.30
C ASP A 88 -14.82 14.20 -6.76
N TYR A 89 -13.70 13.72 -6.21
CA TYR A 89 -12.56 14.55 -5.80
C TYR A 89 -12.01 15.39 -6.97
N CYS A 90 -11.77 14.76 -8.12
CA CYS A 90 -11.30 15.47 -9.33
C CYS A 90 -12.29 16.55 -9.77
N SER A 91 -13.59 16.27 -9.70
CA SER A 91 -14.64 17.21 -10.10
C SER A 91 -14.76 18.37 -9.11
N TYR A 92 -14.77 18.08 -7.81
CA TYR A 92 -14.86 19.07 -6.73
C TYR A 92 -13.70 20.08 -6.78
N PHE A 93 -12.47 19.59 -6.97
CA PHE A 93 -11.27 20.44 -7.06
C PHE A 93 -10.96 20.92 -8.49
N ARG A 94 -11.80 20.61 -9.48
CA ARG A 94 -11.66 21.00 -10.90
C ARG A 94 -10.32 20.57 -11.51
N LEU A 95 -9.91 19.33 -11.28
CA LEU A 95 -8.61 18.80 -11.73
C LEU A 95 -8.61 18.33 -13.18
N TRP A 96 -9.78 18.00 -13.74
CA TRP A 96 -9.91 17.43 -15.08
C TRP A 96 -9.18 18.19 -16.21
N PRO A 97 -9.15 19.54 -16.26
CA PRO A 97 -8.41 20.26 -17.30
C PRO A 97 -6.90 20.01 -17.29
N SER A 98 -6.36 19.54 -16.17
CA SER A 98 -4.93 19.23 -16.00
C SER A 98 -4.63 17.73 -16.11
N ILE A 99 -5.60 16.89 -16.46
CA ILE A 99 -5.44 15.43 -16.55
C ILE A 99 -5.49 14.99 -18.02
N GLU A 100 -4.39 14.42 -18.49
CA GLU A 100 -4.29 13.74 -19.78
C GLU A 100 -4.51 12.24 -19.58
N LEU A 101 -5.71 11.77 -19.90
CA LEU A 101 -6.06 10.33 -19.91
C LEU A 101 -5.54 9.64 -21.18
N GLY A 102 -5.31 8.34 -21.11
CA GLY A 102 -4.80 7.53 -22.21
C GLY A 102 -3.39 7.96 -22.67
N ALA A 103 -2.62 8.61 -21.80
CA ALA A 103 -1.31 9.19 -22.04
C ALA A 103 -0.22 8.30 -21.43
N LYS A 104 0.37 7.42 -22.24
CA LYS A 104 1.46 6.54 -21.82
C LYS A 104 2.79 7.28 -21.86
N VAL A 105 3.35 7.60 -20.69
CA VAL A 105 4.72 8.13 -20.59
C VAL A 105 5.73 7.05 -21.00
N ARG A 106 6.59 7.37 -21.96
CA ARG A 106 7.67 6.50 -22.47
C ARG A 106 9.01 6.84 -21.88
N SER A 107 9.29 8.13 -21.71
CA SER A 107 10.55 8.58 -21.14
C SER A 107 10.42 9.93 -20.48
N VAL A 108 11.19 10.12 -19.42
CA VAL A 108 11.46 11.38 -18.74
C VAL A 108 12.96 11.60 -18.86
N ARG A 109 13.37 12.64 -19.58
CA ARG A 109 14.78 12.96 -19.79
C ARG A 109 15.10 14.37 -19.34
N ALA A 110 16.24 14.55 -18.70
CA ALA A 110 16.77 15.89 -18.45
C ALA A 110 17.00 16.62 -19.79
N HIS A 111 16.58 17.87 -19.88
CA HIS A 111 16.70 18.68 -21.10
C HIS A 111 17.69 19.85 -20.94
N SER A 112 18.02 20.23 -19.71
CA SER A 112 18.95 21.32 -19.35
C SER A 112 19.49 21.10 -17.94
N SER A 113 20.34 22.00 -17.44
CA SER A 113 20.80 22.00 -16.03
C SER A 113 19.64 22.04 -15.03
N GLN A 114 18.48 22.53 -15.44
CA GLN A 114 17.22 22.48 -14.70
C GLN A 114 16.09 22.19 -15.71
N GLY A 115 15.31 21.12 -15.51
CA GLY A 115 14.13 20.79 -16.30
C GLY A 115 14.17 19.48 -17.09
N TYR A 116 12.99 18.95 -17.38
CA TYR A 116 12.74 17.65 -17.99
C TYR A 116 11.84 17.75 -19.23
N VAL A 117 11.99 16.77 -20.13
CA VAL A 117 11.06 16.50 -21.23
C VAL A 117 10.38 15.17 -20.98
N ILE A 118 9.05 15.20 -20.97
CA ILE A 118 8.17 14.04 -20.93
C ILE A 118 7.81 13.69 -22.37
N GLU A 119 8.19 12.49 -22.81
CA GLU A 119 7.68 11.90 -24.04
C GLU A 119 6.59 10.91 -23.71
N TYR A 120 5.44 11.06 -24.37
CA TYR A 120 4.28 10.22 -24.12
C TYR A 120 3.48 10.01 -25.40
N ASP A 121 2.82 8.86 -25.51
CA ASP A 121 1.92 8.53 -26.61
C ASP A 121 0.47 8.48 -26.13
N LYS A 122 -0.44 8.94 -26.99
CA LYS A 122 -1.88 8.72 -26.81
C LYS A 122 -2.33 7.49 -27.60
N LYS A 123 -3.56 7.02 -27.37
CA LYS A 123 -4.16 5.85 -28.08
C LYS A 123 -4.06 5.93 -29.63
N SER A 124 -3.82 7.12 -30.22
CA SER A 124 -3.56 7.32 -31.65
C SER A 124 -2.15 6.93 -32.14
N SER A 125 -1.25 6.43 -31.28
CA SER A 125 0.18 6.20 -31.57
C SER A 125 0.98 7.46 -31.94
N GLU A 126 0.39 8.64 -31.77
CA GLU A 126 1.09 9.92 -31.93
C GLU A 126 1.99 10.19 -30.72
N LEU A 127 3.24 10.57 -30.98
CA LEU A 127 4.22 10.90 -29.96
C LEU A 127 4.17 12.39 -29.62
N PHE A 128 3.89 12.69 -28.36
CA PHE A 128 3.85 14.05 -27.83
C PHE A 128 5.04 14.32 -26.92
N ARG A 129 5.41 15.60 -26.81
CA ARG A 129 6.45 16.09 -25.91
C ARG A 129 5.91 17.19 -25.04
N TRP A 130 6.27 17.16 -23.76
CA TRP A 130 5.93 18.21 -22.82
C TRP A 130 7.15 18.57 -21.97
N ARG A 131 7.51 19.86 -21.96
CA ARG A 131 8.64 20.40 -21.18
C ARG A 131 8.16 20.88 -19.82
N CYS A 132 8.91 20.57 -18.79
CA CYS A 132 8.59 20.93 -17.41
C CYS A 132 9.84 21.19 -16.58
N ASP A 133 9.65 21.87 -15.45
CA ASP A 133 10.72 22.23 -14.53
C ASP A 133 10.94 21.11 -13.49
N ALA A 134 9.87 20.39 -13.11
CA ALA A 134 9.91 19.28 -12.15
C ALA A 134 8.95 18.14 -12.51
N VAL A 135 9.19 16.98 -11.89
CA VAL A 135 8.43 15.74 -12.11
C VAL A 135 8.04 15.10 -10.78
N ALA A 136 6.75 14.87 -10.58
CA ALA A 136 6.21 14.01 -9.54
C ALA A 136 5.87 12.63 -10.14
N VAL A 137 6.63 11.62 -9.76
CA VAL A 137 6.37 10.23 -10.10
C VAL A 137 5.32 9.68 -9.14
N CYS A 138 4.16 9.27 -9.67
CA CYS A 138 3.02 8.75 -8.92
C CYS A 138 2.47 7.44 -9.54
N ALA A 139 3.33 6.71 -10.27
CA ALA A 139 2.96 5.54 -11.07
C ALA A 139 2.54 4.30 -10.26
N GLY A 140 2.66 4.35 -8.93
CA GLY A 140 2.27 3.29 -8.01
C GLY A 140 3.23 2.09 -7.98
N LEU A 141 2.98 1.19 -7.02
CA LEU A 141 3.81 0.01 -6.72
C LEU A 141 3.31 -1.30 -7.34
N HIS A 142 2.14 -1.27 -7.98
CA HIS A 142 1.35 -2.48 -8.30
C HIS A 142 1.13 -2.66 -9.80
N ARG A 143 2.21 -2.61 -10.59
CA ARG A 143 2.10 -2.67 -12.06
C ARG A 143 2.67 -3.95 -12.66
N GLU A 144 3.94 -4.21 -12.41
CA GLU A 144 4.67 -5.33 -13.01
C GLU A 144 4.60 -6.54 -12.08
N PRO A 145 3.95 -7.63 -12.48
CA PRO A 145 3.88 -8.86 -11.67
C PRO A 145 5.26 -9.36 -11.27
N ASN A 146 5.43 -9.74 -10.01
CA ASN A 146 6.64 -10.43 -9.57
C ASN A 146 6.45 -11.94 -9.79
N LEU A 147 6.98 -12.47 -10.89
CA LEU A 147 6.82 -13.89 -11.25
C LEU A 147 8.02 -14.71 -10.77
N PRO A 148 7.87 -15.56 -9.72
CA PRO A 148 8.96 -16.43 -9.30
C PRO A 148 9.21 -17.53 -10.34
N ILE A 149 10.46 -17.97 -10.43
CA ILE A 149 10.83 -19.14 -11.23
C ILE A 149 10.55 -20.39 -10.39
N ILE A 150 9.48 -21.12 -10.72
CA ILE A 150 9.15 -22.41 -10.11
C ILE A 150 9.31 -23.48 -11.21
N PRO A 151 10.23 -24.45 -11.05
CA PRO A 151 10.42 -25.49 -12.06
C PRO A 151 9.14 -26.28 -12.33
N GLY A 152 8.78 -26.44 -13.61
CA GLY A 152 7.62 -27.22 -14.05
C GLY A 152 6.27 -26.50 -14.00
N LEU A 153 6.26 -25.18 -13.79
CA LEU A 153 5.04 -24.36 -13.81
C LEU A 153 4.20 -24.56 -15.09
N ASN A 154 4.87 -24.83 -16.22
CA ASN A 154 4.28 -25.09 -17.53
C ASN A 154 3.51 -26.43 -17.64
N TYR A 155 3.61 -27.32 -16.65
CA TYR A 155 2.84 -28.57 -16.60
C TYR A 155 1.46 -28.39 -15.96
N VAL A 156 1.17 -27.20 -15.43
CA VAL A 156 -0.15 -26.86 -14.88
C VAL A 156 -1.03 -26.28 -15.98
N PRO A 157 -2.29 -26.74 -16.12
CA PRO A 157 -3.18 -26.29 -17.19
C PRO A 157 -3.37 -24.78 -17.25
N GLU A 158 -3.54 -24.13 -16.09
CA GLU A 158 -3.73 -22.69 -16.00
C GLU A 158 -2.86 -22.08 -14.91
N VAL A 159 -2.09 -21.05 -15.28
CA VAL A 159 -1.25 -20.31 -14.35
C VAL A 159 -1.46 -18.83 -14.60
N MET A 160 -1.80 -18.09 -13.56
CA MET A 160 -2.03 -16.65 -13.64
C MET A 160 -1.39 -15.92 -12.47
N HIS A 161 -1.06 -14.65 -12.66
CA HIS A 161 -0.74 -13.77 -11.55
C HIS A 161 -2.02 -13.16 -10.96
N SER A 162 -1.99 -12.77 -9.68
CA SER A 162 -3.10 -12.10 -9.00
C SER A 162 -3.61 -10.82 -9.72
N SER A 163 -2.80 -10.21 -10.58
CA SER A 163 -3.19 -9.08 -11.42
C SER A 163 -4.23 -9.43 -12.49
N ASP A 164 -4.22 -10.68 -12.95
CA ASP A 164 -4.99 -11.19 -14.09
C ASP A 164 -6.27 -11.89 -13.60
N PHE A 165 -6.35 -12.17 -12.29
CA PHE A 165 -7.58 -12.61 -11.64
C PHE A 165 -8.56 -11.44 -11.53
N LYS A 166 -9.76 -11.62 -12.08
CA LYS A 166 -10.86 -10.63 -12.10
C LYS A 166 -12.16 -11.19 -11.57
N THR A 167 -12.47 -12.45 -11.84
CA THR A 167 -13.77 -13.05 -11.50
C THR A 167 -13.59 -14.49 -11.03
N ARG A 168 -14.42 -14.95 -10.09
CA ARG A 168 -14.38 -16.34 -9.59
C ARG A 168 -14.67 -17.34 -10.70
N SER A 169 -15.38 -16.96 -11.77
CA SER A 169 -15.60 -17.82 -12.93
C SER A 169 -14.31 -18.28 -13.62
N GLN A 170 -13.20 -17.54 -13.48
CA GLN A 170 -11.89 -17.96 -13.99
C GLN A 170 -11.38 -19.25 -13.32
N PHE A 171 -11.83 -19.59 -12.12
CA PHE A 171 -11.45 -20.84 -11.48
C PHE A 171 -12.21 -22.06 -12.01
N GLY A 172 -13.24 -21.87 -12.82
CA GLY A 172 -14.10 -22.96 -13.29
C GLY A 172 -14.87 -23.64 -12.16
N ILE A 173 -15.38 -24.85 -12.44
CA ILE A 173 -16.18 -25.66 -11.53
C ILE A 173 -15.40 -26.92 -11.17
N ASN A 174 -15.41 -27.31 -9.88
CA ASN A 174 -14.76 -28.51 -9.37
C ASN A 174 -13.25 -28.59 -9.70
N LYS A 175 -12.57 -27.43 -9.64
CA LYS A 175 -11.13 -27.31 -9.90
C LYS A 175 -10.34 -27.25 -8.60
N THR A 176 -9.14 -27.82 -8.63
CA THR A 176 -8.15 -27.65 -7.57
C THR A 176 -7.33 -26.39 -7.84
N VAL A 177 -7.42 -25.41 -6.95
CA VAL A 177 -6.71 -24.13 -7.07
C VAL A 177 -5.60 -24.06 -6.03
N MET A 178 -4.38 -23.76 -6.47
CA MET A 178 -3.24 -23.51 -5.59
C MET A 178 -2.85 -22.03 -5.63
N ILE A 179 -2.75 -21.40 -4.46
CA ILE A 179 -2.36 -19.99 -4.32
C ILE A 179 -0.95 -19.93 -3.75
N ILE A 180 -0.06 -19.21 -4.42
CA ILE A 180 1.34 -19.04 -4.01
C ILE A 180 1.58 -17.61 -3.57
N GLY A 181 2.05 -17.38 -2.33
CA GLY A 181 2.37 -16.04 -1.83
C GLY A 181 1.65 -15.61 -0.54
N SER A 182 1.09 -16.53 0.23
CA SER A 182 0.63 -16.24 1.58
C SER A 182 1.83 -16.00 2.51
N GLY A 183 1.92 -14.83 3.14
CA GLY A 183 2.98 -14.51 4.09
C GLY A 183 2.93 -15.37 5.36
N PRO A 184 4.03 -15.53 6.10
CA PRO A 184 4.02 -16.22 7.38
C PRO A 184 3.27 -15.42 8.46
N ILE A 185 2.57 -16.15 9.33
CA ILE A 185 1.92 -15.65 10.54
C ILE A 185 2.98 -15.04 11.46
N LEU A 186 2.93 -13.72 11.73
CA LEU A 186 3.92 -13.04 12.57
C LEU A 186 3.56 -13.00 14.08
N LEU A 187 2.65 -13.83 14.55
CA LEU A 187 2.37 -14.00 15.98
C LEU A 187 1.99 -15.46 16.27
N PRO A 188 2.91 -16.33 16.73
CA PRO A 188 2.50 -17.52 17.47
C PRO A 188 1.85 -17.02 18.76
N ILE A 189 0.52 -16.90 18.77
CA ILE A 189 -0.22 -16.56 19.99
C ILE A 189 0.09 -17.67 21.01
N LEU A 190 0.88 -17.31 22.03
CA LEU A 190 1.04 -18.03 23.30
C LEU A 190 1.52 -19.49 23.20
N GLY A 191 2.59 -19.75 22.44
CA GLY A 191 3.31 -21.04 22.54
C GLY A 191 2.54 -22.28 22.08
N ARG A 192 1.38 -22.11 21.43
CA ARG A 192 0.67 -23.23 20.80
C ARG A 192 1.46 -23.72 19.59
N LYS A 193 1.98 -24.95 19.65
CA LYS A 193 2.51 -25.64 18.47
C LYS A 193 1.35 -25.93 17.52
N PRO A 194 1.47 -25.66 16.21
CA PRO A 194 0.41 -25.99 15.27
C PRO A 194 0.18 -27.51 15.27
N ASN A 195 -1.09 -27.92 15.35
CA ASN A 195 -1.49 -29.33 15.36
C ASN A 195 -1.61 -29.84 13.91
N PRO A 196 -0.86 -30.88 13.50
CA PRO A 196 -0.97 -31.46 12.17
C PRO A 196 -2.38 -32.00 11.84
N ASN A 197 -3.22 -32.25 12.84
CA ASN A 197 -4.56 -32.78 12.62
C ASN A 197 -5.64 -31.67 12.50
N GLU A 198 -5.27 -30.40 12.58
CA GLU A 198 -6.20 -29.26 12.44
C GLU A 198 -6.00 -28.55 11.08
N PRO A 199 -7.08 -28.08 10.42
CA PRO A 199 -6.97 -27.18 9.28
C PRO A 199 -6.24 -25.90 9.69
N GLY A 200 -5.17 -25.54 8.97
CA GLY A 200 -4.52 -24.25 9.18
C GLY A 200 -5.45 -23.13 8.75
N ILE A 201 -5.82 -22.23 9.65
CA ILE A 201 -6.54 -21.01 9.29
C ILE A 201 -5.49 -20.03 8.72
N PRO A 202 -5.65 -19.53 7.48
CA PRO A 202 -4.75 -18.54 6.92
C PRO A 202 -4.96 -17.20 7.63
N ILE A 203 -4.28 -17.00 8.76
CA ILE A 203 -4.24 -15.71 9.45
C ILE A 203 -3.08 -14.93 8.85
N ASP A 204 -3.38 -14.04 7.91
CA ASP A 204 -2.35 -13.17 7.33
C ASP A 204 -1.86 -12.15 8.39
N VAL A 205 -0.67 -11.61 8.12
CA VAL A 205 0.27 -10.77 8.89
C VAL A 205 -0.18 -9.80 10.00
N SER A 206 0.80 -9.42 10.85
CA SER A 206 0.80 -8.43 11.95
C SER A 206 0.51 -6.96 11.58
N ARG A 207 -0.13 -6.73 10.44
CA ARG A 207 -0.64 -5.43 10.00
C ARG A 207 -2.07 -5.66 9.54
N ALA A 208 -2.97 -4.75 9.92
CA ALA A 208 -4.39 -4.93 9.64
C ALA A 208 -4.62 -5.31 8.19
N ASN A 209 -5.11 -6.52 7.96
CA ASN A 209 -5.21 -7.12 6.63
C ASN A 209 -6.67 -7.37 6.24
N LEU A 210 -6.85 -7.74 4.97
CA LEU A 210 -8.12 -8.04 4.30
C LEU A 210 -9.05 -9.00 5.07
N PHE A 211 -8.51 -9.75 6.04
CA PHE A 211 -9.24 -10.76 6.79
C PHE A 211 -9.28 -10.55 8.30
N ASP A 212 -8.83 -9.40 8.82
CA ASP A 212 -8.86 -9.10 10.26
C ASP A 212 -10.27 -9.21 10.85
N THR A 213 -11.29 -8.79 10.09
CA THR A 213 -12.70 -8.94 10.49
C THR A 213 -13.28 -10.30 10.10
N THR A 214 -12.67 -10.97 9.11
CA THR A 214 -13.13 -12.25 8.55
C THR A 214 -12.93 -13.41 9.52
N TYR A 215 -11.88 -13.36 10.34
CA TYR A 215 -11.53 -14.42 11.29
C TYR A 215 -11.89 -14.12 12.75
N VAL A 216 -12.31 -12.89 13.07
CA VAL A 216 -12.84 -12.57 14.40
C VAL A 216 -14.30 -12.97 14.50
N HIS A 217 -14.70 -13.40 15.70
CA HIS A 217 -16.07 -13.79 16.01
C HIS A 217 -17.08 -12.73 15.56
N GLN A 218 -18.26 -13.14 15.08
CA GLN A 218 -19.27 -12.23 14.51
C GLN A 218 -19.67 -11.09 15.46
N ALA A 219 -19.69 -11.34 16.77
CA ALA A 219 -19.87 -10.30 17.79
C ALA A 219 -18.71 -9.27 17.90
N LEU A 220 -17.46 -9.66 17.62
CA LEU A 220 -16.31 -8.73 17.53
C LEU A 220 -16.32 -7.96 16.19
N ARG A 221 -16.66 -8.64 15.09
CA ARG A 221 -16.87 -7.99 13.78
C ARG A 221 -17.95 -6.92 13.84
N ASN A 222 -19.05 -7.23 14.55
CA ASN A 222 -20.21 -6.37 14.66
C ASN A 222 -20.15 -5.43 15.89
N SER A 223 -18.99 -5.29 16.55
CA SER A 223 -18.81 -4.36 17.67
C SER A 223 -17.53 -3.54 17.52
N MET A 224 -17.40 -2.50 18.35
CA MET A 224 -16.23 -1.62 18.31
C MET A 224 -15.03 -2.15 19.10
N ILE A 225 -15.13 -3.31 19.76
CA ILE A 225 -14.09 -3.81 20.68
C ILE A 225 -12.72 -3.94 19.99
N LEU A 226 -12.69 -4.48 18.77
CA LEU A 226 -11.45 -4.63 17.99
C LEU A 226 -10.82 -3.26 17.69
N TRP A 227 -11.64 -2.30 17.29
CA TRP A 227 -11.22 -0.93 16.99
C TRP A 227 -10.79 -0.18 18.24
N GLU A 228 -11.40 -0.46 19.39
CA GLU A 228 -11.00 0.13 20.66
C GLU A 228 -9.65 -0.39 21.13
N TYR A 229 -9.38 -1.69 20.96
CA TYR A 229 -8.05 -2.23 21.21
C TYR A 229 -7.00 -1.54 20.33
N TYR A 230 -7.24 -1.38 19.02
CA TYR A 230 -6.32 -0.66 18.15
C TYR A 230 -6.17 0.81 18.56
N ASN A 231 -7.27 1.48 18.94
CA ASN A 231 -7.25 2.85 19.45
C ASN A 231 -6.37 2.97 20.69
N TYR A 232 -6.51 2.09 21.70
CA TYR A 232 -5.67 2.10 22.89
C TYR A 232 -4.22 1.75 22.58
N TYR A 233 -3.99 0.73 21.75
CA TYR A 233 -2.65 0.33 21.34
C TYR A 233 -1.92 1.46 20.60
N ILE A 234 -2.60 2.10 19.63
CA ILE A 234 -2.06 3.24 18.87
C ILE A 234 -1.86 4.44 19.79
N LYS A 235 -2.81 4.78 20.67
CA LYS A 235 -2.65 5.90 21.61
C LYS A 235 -1.53 5.68 22.60
N ALA A 236 -1.39 4.47 23.13
CA ALA A 236 -0.29 4.11 24.03
C ALA A 236 1.03 4.21 23.29
N LEU A 237 1.10 3.68 22.06
CA LEU A 237 2.29 3.78 21.21
C LEU A 237 2.63 5.25 20.89
N LEU A 238 1.64 6.06 20.49
CA LEU A 238 1.81 7.48 20.23
C LEU A 238 2.26 8.21 21.49
N TRP A 239 1.64 7.96 22.65
CA TRP A 239 2.06 8.58 23.91
C TRP A 239 3.49 8.19 24.30
N VAL A 240 3.87 6.93 24.12
CA VAL A 240 5.24 6.46 24.37
C VAL A 240 6.23 7.11 23.40
N CYS A 241 5.89 7.20 22.11
CA CYS A 241 6.79 7.70 21.08
C CYS A 241 6.87 9.24 21.04
N SER A 242 5.76 9.94 21.25
CA SER A 242 5.63 11.39 21.06
C SER A 242 5.21 12.15 22.32
N GLY A 243 4.91 11.49 23.45
CA GLY A 243 4.45 12.15 24.68
C GLY A 243 2.99 12.63 24.63
N THR A 244 2.26 12.38 23.54
CA THR A 244 0.86 12.74 23.38
C THR A 244 0.09 11.62 22.66
N THR A 245 -1.16 11.38 23.06
CA THR A 245 -2.02 10.39 22.39
C THR A 245 -2.60 10.89 21.06
N SER A 246 -2.45 12.18 20.77
CA SER A 246 -3.09 12.87 19.62
C SER A 246 -2.37 12.61 18.29
N GLY A 247 -1.10 12.24 18.34
CA GLY A 247 -0.27 12.01 17.14
C GLY A 247 1.20 12.33 17.41
N MET A 248 2.06 12.12 16.42
CA MET A 248 3.42 12.65 16.51
C MET A 248 3.38 14.18 16.40
N ASP A 249 4.07 14.88 17.30
CA ASP A 249 4.25 16.34 17.36
C ASP A 249 2.99 17.22 17.56
N GLN A 250 1.85 16.65 17.98
CA GLN A 250 0.64 17.41 18.33
C GLN A 250 0.62 17.89 19.79
N TRP A 251 1.46 18.88 20.11
CA TRP A 251 1.57 19.47 21.47
C TRP A 251 0.68 20.70 21.70
N VAL A 252 0.14 21.30 20.64
CA VAL A 252 -0.68 22.52 20.69
C VAL A 252 -1.89 22.35 19.75
N GLY A 253 -3.10 22.64 20.24
CA GLY A 253 -4.34 22.51 19.45
C GLY A 253 -4.95 21.11 19.47
N GLU A 254 -4.99 20.48 20.66
CA GLU A 254 -5.53 19.13 20.85
C GLU A 254 -6.95 18.98 20.28
N ILE A 255 -7.18 17.86 19.58
CA ILE A 255 -8.51 17.48 19.11
C ILE A 255 -9.39 17.21 20.33
N SER A 256 -10.60 17.78 20.37
CA SER A 256 -11.56 17.56 21.47
C SER A 256 -11.74 16.07 21.77
N GLN A 257 -11.78 15.66 23.05
CA GLN A 257 -11.89 14.24 23.46
C GLN A 257 -13.05 13.46 22.80
N ALA A 258 -14.09 14.14 22.33
CA ALA A 258 -15.20 13.54 21.58
C ALA A 258 -14.81 13.04 20.18
N ARG A 259 -13.86 13.72 19.53
CA ARG A 259 -13.26 13.35 18.23
C ARG A 259 -12.01 12.47 18.36
N HIS A 260 -11.59 12.22 19.60
CA HIS A 260 -10.36 11.51 19.94
C HIS A 260 -10.57 9.99 20.09
N HIS A 261 -11.78 9.50 19.84
CA HIS A 261 -12.15 8.09 19.80
C HIS A 261 -12.70 7.80 18.40
N PRO A 262 -12.26 6.74 17.69
CA PRO A 262 -12.82 6.38 16.40
C PRO A 262 -14.34 6.09 16.46
N SER A 263 -14.87 5.86 17.66
CA SER A 263 -16.29 5.66 17.97
C SER A 263 -16.53 5.82 19.49
N LYS A 264 -17.64 6.39 19.98
CA LYS A 264 -18.10 6.29 21.40
C LYS A 264 -19.55 5.76 21.40
N SER A 265 -20.09 4.86 22.25
CA SER A 265 -20.25 4.73 23.74
C SER A 265 -20.85 3.31 24.10
N PRO A 266 -21.17 2.88 25.37
CA PRO A 266 -20.30 2.47 26.48
C PRO A 266 -20.50 1.02 27.06
N SER A 267 -19.44 0.53 27.74
CA SER A 267 -19.41 -0.26 29.01
C SER A 267 -19.20 -1.79 29.07
N LEU A 268 -18.26 -2.13 29.97
CA LEU A 268 -18.09 -3.29 30.88
C LEU A 268 -17.23 -4.53 30.48
N TRP A 269 -16.15 -4.66 31.28
CA TRP A 269 -15.34 -5.80 31.69
C TRP A 269 -16.01 -7.18 31.76
N LEU A 270 -15.28 -8.22 31.32
CA LEU A 270 -15.20 -9.60 31.85
C LEU A 270 -14.88 -10.61 30.73
N TYR A 271 -13.65 -10.74 30.22
CA TYR A 271 -13.32 -11.85 29.31
C TYR A 271 -11.85 -12.33 29.33
N ALA A 272 -11.23 -12.35 30.50
CA ALA A 272 -10.08 -13.23 30.76
C ALA A 272 -10.45 -14.74 30.68
N LEU A 273 -11.74 -15.06 30.53
CA LEU A 273 -12.28 -16.42 30.39
C LEU A 273 -12.57 -16.86 28.95
N ARG A 274 -12.28 -16.03 27.93
CA ARG A 274 -12.64 -16.33 26.52
C ARG A 274 -11.56 -17.05 25.72
N SER A 275 -10.33 -17.15 26.22
CA SER A 275 -9.23 -17.82 25.50
C SER A 275 -9.43 -19.34 25.37
N ALA A 276 -10.36 -19.94 26.12
CA ALA A 276 -10.63 -21.38 26.10
C ALA A 276 -11.60 -21.84 25.00
N PHE A 277 -12.38 -20.94 24.37
CA PHE A 277 -13.53 -21.30 23.52
C PHE A 277 -13.43 -20.81 22.06
N VAL A 278 -12.24 -20.45 21.57
CA VAL A 278 -12.04 -19.92 20.20
C VAL A 278 -12.01 -21.06 19.17
N GLN A 279 -13.14 -21.73 19.00
CA GLN A 279 -13.49 -22.38 17.75
C GLN A 279 -14.63 -21.57 17.14
N THR A 280 -14.33 -20.77 16.12
CA THR A 280 -15.38 -20.32 15.22
C THR A 280 -15.90 -21.58 14.51
N PRO A 281 -17.21 -21.90 14.55
CA PRO A 281 -17.73 -23.00 13.77
C PRO A 281 -17.36 -22.76 12.32
N ILE A 282 -16.53 -23.65 11.77
CA ILE A 282 -16.20 -23.66 10.34
C ILE A 282 -17.55 -23.93 9.66
N PRO A 283 -18.06 -22.99 8.83
CA PRO A 283 -19.29 -23.24 8.08
C PRO A 283 -19.13 -24.57 7.36
N ASP A 284 -20.17 -25.42 7.33
CA ASP A 284 -20.13 -26.62 6.51
C ASP A 284 -19.87 -26.19 5.06
N THR A 285 -18.67 -26.48 4.60
CA THR A 285 -18.20 -26.09 3.29
C THR A 285 -18.66 -27.08 2.22
N HIS A 286 -19.46 -28.08 2.59
CA HIS A 286 -19.90 -29.20 1.75
C HIS A 286 -18.72 -29.90 1.09
N GLY A 287 -17.66 -30.13 1.86
CA GLY A 287 -16.42 -30.79 1.42
C GLY A 287 -15.36 -29.87 0.78
N ARG A 288 -15.58 -28.55 0.70
CA ARG A 288 -14.56 -27.60 0.21
C ARG A 288 -13.55 -27.27 1.32
N GLN A 289 -12.27 -27.49 1.08
CA GLN A 289 -11.22 -27.24 2.07
C GLN A 289 -10.20 -26.23 1.54
N VAL A 290 -9.73 -25.33 2.41
CA VAL A 290 -8.53 -24.54 2.17
C VAL A 290 -7.44 -25.13 3.06
N ASP A 291 -6.37 -25.59 2.43
CA ASP A 291 -5.21 -26.13 3.14
C ASP A 291 -4.00 -25.23 2.93
N LEU A 292 -3.18 -25.12 3.98
CA LEU A 292 -1.86 -24.50 3.89
C LEU A 292 -0.85 -25.57 3.45
N ALA A 293 0.11 -25.13 2.63
CA ALA A 293 1.21 -25.94 2.12
C ALA A 293 2.53 -25.16 2.19
N PRO A 294 3.68 -25.85 2.29
CA PRO A 294 4.98 -25.22 2.05
C PRO A 294 5.10 -24.66 0.63
N LEU A 295 6.15 -23.89 0.37
CA LEU A 295 6.45 -23.45 -0.98
C LEU A 295 6.72 -24.68 -1.88
N PRO A 296 6.16 -24.73 -3.09
CA PRO A 296 6.48 -25.80 -4.04
C PRO A 296 7.96 -25.74 -4.44
N LYS A 297 8.62 -26.90 -4.36
CA LYS A 297 10.00 -27.11 -4.84
C LYS A 297 10.04 -27.20 -6.36
N ARG A 298 9.10 -27.98 -6.93
CA ARG A 298 8.89 -28.15 -8.37
C ARG A 298 7.52 -28.75 -8.63
N ILE A 299 7.12 -28.73 -9.90
CA ILE A 299 5.98 -29.47 -10.42
C ILE A 299 6.54 -30.46 -11.43
N ASN A 300 6.18 -31.74 -11.30
CA ASN A 300 6.67 -32.77 -12.20
C ASN A 300 5.89 -32.78 -13.53
N GLU A 301 6.32 -33.61 -14.48
CA GLU A 301 5.71 -33.72 -15.81
C GLU A 301 4.24 -34.15 -15.80
N SER A 302 3.78 -34.82 -14.73
CA SER A 302 2.37 -35.18 -14.56
C SER A 302 1.54 -34.08 -13.87
N GLY A 303 2.12 -32.89 -13.62
CA GLY A 303 1.44 -31.77 -12.97
C GLY A 303 1.34 -31.88 -11.45
N VAL A 304 2.00 -32.88 -10.83
CA VAL A 304 1.98 -33.08 -9.37
C VAL A 304 3.01 -32.17 -8.72
N VAL A 305 2.58 -31.50 -7.66
CA VAL A 305 3.40 -30.56 -6.88
C VAL A 305 4.25 -31.32 -5.87
N GLU A 306 5.55 -31.06 -5.88
CA GLU A 306 6.47 -31.50 -4.85
C GLU A 306 6.78 -30.33 -3.91
N PHE A 307 6.47 -30.48 -2.62
CA PHE A 307 6.69 -29.44 -1.61
C PHE A 307 8.09 -29.53 -0.99
N VAL A 308 8.63 -28.39 -0.56
CA VAL A 308 9.86 -28.36 0.26
C VAL A 308 9.52 -28.86 1.67
N ASP A 309 10.31 -29.83 2.17
CA ASP A 309 10.30 -30.16 3.59
C ASP A 309 10.94 -29.01 4.38
N ASN A 310 10.10 -28.23 5.04
CA ASN A 310 10.52 -27.11 5.88
C ASN A 310 10.34 -27.40 7.38
N GLY A 311 10.09 -28.67 7.76
CA GLY A 311 9.85 -29.09 9.14
C GLY A 311 8.58 -28.51 9.77
N ARG A 312 7.65 -27.97 8.98
CA ARG A 312 6.41 -27.39 9.48
C ARG A 312 5.23 -28.39 9.38
N PRO A 313 4.22 -28.31 10.28
CA PRO A 313 3.08 -29.24 10.30
C PRO A 313 2.30 -29.34 8.98
N GLU A 314 2.32 -28.28 8.18
CA GLU A 314 1.70 -28.24 6.85
C GLU A 314 2.36 -29.24 5.88
N TYR A 315 3.68 -29.44 5.96
CA TYR A 315 4.38 -30.45 5.15
C TYR A 315 3.99 -31.87 5.59
N ASP A 316 4.00 -32.15 6.89
CA ASP A 316 3.68 -33.47 7.44
C ASP A 316 2.28 -33.95 7.08
N ARG A 317 1.32 -33.02 7.02
CA ARG A 317 -0.05 -33.25 6.54
C ARG A 317 -0.14 -33.64 5.07
N LEU A 318 0.72 -33.04 4.23
CA LEU A 318 0.63 -33.13 2.78
C LEU A 318 1.58 -34.15 2.17
N LYS A 319 2.62 -34.60 2.88
CA LYS A 319 3.68 -35.46 2.33
C LYS A 319 3.21 -36.81 1.75
N PHE A 320 2.04 -37.29 2.17
CA PHE A 320 1.42 -38.51 1.64
C PHE A 320 0.23 -38.25 0.71
N ARG A 321 -0.06 -36.98 0.39
CA ARG A 321 -1.13 -36.59 -0.54
C ARG A 321 -0.54 -36.22 -1.90
N THR A 322 -1.18 -36.67 -2.96
CA THR A 322 -0.88 -36.21 -4.32
C THR A 322 -1.68 -34.94 -4.60
N ILE A 323 -0.98 -33.82 -4.77
CA ILE A 323 -1.61 -32.53 -5.08
C ILE A 323 -1.29 -32.19 -6.54
N GLN A 324 -2.33 -32.11 -7.36
CA GLN A 324 -2.25 -31.76 -8.78
C GLN A 324 -3.22 -30.60 -9.05
N PRO A 325 -2.75 -29.34 -9.02
CA PRO A 325 -3.62 -28.19 -9.23
C PRO A 325 -4.04 -28.09 -10.71
N ASP A 326 -5.29 -27.74 -10.92
CA ASP A 326 -5.79 -27.30 -12.23
C ASP A 326 -5.38 -25.86 -12.53
N VAL A 327 -5.36 -25.03 -11.48
CA VAL A 327 -5.08 -23.60 -11.56
C VAL A 327 -4.04 -23.21 -10.50
N ILE A 328 -3.00 -22.49 -10.90
CA ILE A 328 -2.10 -21.78 -9.98
C ILE A 328 -2.32 -20.27 -10.06
N VAL A 329 -2.51 -19.63 -8.90
CA VAL A 329 -2.53 -18.17 -8.76
C VAL A 329 -1.29 -17.71 -8.03
N LEU A 330 -0.47 -16.90 -8.70
CA LEU A 330 0.72 -16.26 -8.14
C LEU A 330 0.30 -14.95 -7.46
N CYS A 331 0.21 -14.98 -6.14
CA CYS A 331 0.03 -13.82 -5.26
C CYS A 331 1.38 -13.30 -4.73
N THR A 332 2.39 -13.26 -5.61
CA THR A 332 3.80 -13.07 -5.29
C THR A 332 4.25 -11.61 -5.29
N GLY A 333 3.29 -10.69 -5.30
CA GLY A 333 3.52 -9.26 -5.26
C GLY A 333 3.89 -8.66 -6.62
N TYR A 334 4.45 -7.45 -6.59
CA TYR A 334 4.77 -6.68 -7.78
C TYR A 334 6.19 -6.15 -7.69
N GLN A 335 6.81 -5.94 -8.84
CA GLN A 335 8.10 -5.28 -8.96
C GLN A 335 7.90 -3.75 -9.00
N GLN A 336 8.84 -3.03 -8.41
CA GLN A 336 8.90 -1.58 -8.46
C GLN A 336 9.91 -1.16 -9.53
N THR A 337 9.41 -0.92 -10.75
CA THR A 337 10.21 -0.50 -11.89
C THR A 337 9.70 0.82 -12.46
N PHE A 338 10.62 1.66 -12.91
CA PHE A 338 10.33 2.93 -13.58
C PHE A 338 10.94 2.93 -14.97
N PRO A 339 10.38 2.17 -15.94
CA PRO A 339 10.99 1.98 -17.25
C PRO A 339 11.11 3.27 -18.06
N PHE A 340 10.34 4.30 -17.70
CA PHE A 340 10.38 5.62 -18.31
C PHE A 340 11.44 6.56 -17.72
N LEU A 341 12.16 6.15 -16.65
CA LEU A 341 13.28 6.92 -16.12
C LEU A 341 14.61 6.34 -16.63
N ASP A 342 15.66 7.15 -16.61
CA ASP A 342 17.02 6.70 -16.93
C ASP A 342 17.59 5.76 -15.85
N ASN A 343 18.65 5.01 -16.20
CA ASN A 343 19.21 3.93 -15.35
C ASN A 343 19.52 4.35 -13.90
N THR A 344 19.83 5.63 -13.66
CA THR A 344 20.08 6.21 -12.33
C THR A 344 18.87 6.15 -11.39
N HIS A 345 17.65 6.03 -11.93
CA HIS A 345 16.39 5.99 -11.20
C HIS A 345 15.58 4.69 -11.42
N LYS A 346 16.15 3.69 -12.10
CA LYS A 346 15.43 2.47 -12.50
C LYS A 346 15.25 1.43 -11.39
N THR A 347 16.11 1.41 -10.37
CA THR A 347 16.14 0.35 -9.35
C THR A 347 15.90 0.87 -7.94
N SER A 348 15.03 0.18 -7.21
CA SER A 348 14.64 0.45 -5.80
C SER A 348 15.76 0.22 -4.77
N THR A 349 16.99 -0.08 -5.20
CA THR A 349 18.18 -0.20 -4.33
C THR A 349 18.70 1.20 -4.02
N HIS A 350 17.93 1.95 -3.22
CA HIS A 350 18.31 3.29 -2.80
C HIS A 350 18.76 3.26 -1.35
N HIS A 351 19.95 3.80 -1.09
CA HIS A 351 20.34 4.15 0.27
C HIS A 351 19.36 5.20 0.78
N LEU A 352 18.57 4.86 1.82
CA LEU A 352 17.57 5.77 2.40
C LEU A 352 18.16 7.14 2.80
N SER A 353 19.47 7.21 3.06
CA SER A 353 20.20 8.45 3.40
C SER A 353 20.22 9.49 2.27
N SER A 354 20.19 9.07 1.00
CA SER A 354 20.23 10.00 -0.14
C SER A 354 18.87 10.61 -0.47
N TYR A 355 17.79 10.10 0.13
CA TYR A 355 16.43 10.60 -0.08
C TYR A 355 15.91 11.36 1.13
N VAL A 356 15.30 12.51 0.88
CA VAL A 356 14.58 13.26 1.91
C VAL A 356 13.23 12.60 2.11
N ARG A 357 13.05 11.98 3.29
CA ARG A 357 11.80 11.32 3.72
C ARG A 357 11.29 10.24 2.75
N GLY A 358 12.18 9.68 1.92
CA GLY A 358 11.82 8.70 0.88
C GLY A 358 11.00 9.30 -0.28
N ILE A 359 11.05 10.63 -0.49
CA ILE A 359 10.27 11.33 -1.51
C ILE A 359 11.17 11.81 -2.66
N TRP A 360 12.20 12.62 -2.42
CA TRP A 360 13.11 13.10 -3.46
C TRP A 360 14.56 12.88 -3.05
N ARG A 361 15.47 12.87 -4.03
CA ARG A 361 16.92 12.80 -3.76
C ARG A 361 17.45 14.16 -3.34
N ARG A 362 18.34 14.20 -2.35
CA ARG A 362 18.94 15.46 -1.85
C ARG A 362 19.63 16.27 -2.95
N ASP A 363 20.24 15.62 -3.92
CA ASP A 363 20.96 16.23 -5.04
C ASP A 363 20.07 16.53 -6.27
N GLU A 364 18.81 16.08 -6.27
CA GLU A 364 17.86 16.28 -7.37
C GLU A 364 16.44 16.56 -6.85
N PRO A 365 16.18 17.76 -6.28
CA PRO A 365 14.89 18.10 -5.70
C PRO A 365 13.77 18.31 -6.72
N ALA A 366 14.10 18.44 -8.01
CA ALA A 366 13.13 18.60 -9.09
C ALA A 366 12.42 17.28 -9.46
N MET A 367 12.82 16.13 -8.90
CA MET A 367 12.13 14.86 -9.09
C MET A 367 11.71 14.24 -7.76
N GLY A 368 10.40 14.08 -7.57
CA GLY A 368 9.82 13.48 -6.36
C GLY A 368 9.00 12.22 -6.64
N PHE A 369 8.97 11.31 -5.68
CA PHE A 369 8.28 10.02 -5.72
C PHE A 369 7.19 9.99 -4.63
N ILE A 370 5.93 9.94 -5.05
CA ILE A 370 4.77 10.00 -4.14
C ILE A 370 4.02 8.67 -4.14
N GLY A 371 3.66 8.17 -2.94
CA GLY A 371 2.94 6.91 -2.77
C GLY A 371 3.82 5.66 -2.70
N PHE A 372 5.14 5.82 -2.59
CA PHE A 372 6.11 4.71 -2.50
C PHE A 372 6.52 4.37 -1.06
N VAL A 373 6.26 5.27 -0.10
CA VAL A 373 6.48 5.00 1.32
C VAL A 373 5.30 4.19 1.85
N ARG A 374 5.58 3.03 2.47
CA ARG A 374 4.54 2.21 3.12
C ARG A 374 4.44 2.55 4.60
N PRO A 375 3.28 3.02 5.08
CA PRO A 375 3.09 3.20 6.50
C PRO A 375 3.10 1.85 7.23
N SER A 376 3.58 1.84 8.47
CA SER A 376 3.44 0.67 9.35
C SER A 376 1.99 0.44 9.75
N LEU A 377 1.23 1.53 9.94
CA LEU A 377 -0.21 1.58 10.20
C LEU A 377 -0.82 2.75 9.43
N GLY A 378 -1.97 2.53 8.78
CA GLY A 378 -2.69 3.56 8.03
C GLY A 378 -2.78 3.26 6.52
N ALA A 379 -3.23 4.25 5.76
CA ALA A 379 -3.46 4.10 4.33
C ALA A 379 -2.49 4.97 3.51
N ILE A 380 -2.15 4.49 2.30
CA ILE A 380 -1.27 5.21 1.37
C ILE A 380 -1.84 6.57 0.93
N PRO A 381 -3.16 6.75 0.66
CA PRO A 381 -3.65 8.01 0.12
C PRO A 381 -3.43 9.23 1.03
N PRO A 382 -3.73 9.21 2.34
CA PRO A 382 -3.40 10.35 3.21
C PRO A 382 -1.90 10.52 3.45
N LEU A 383 -1.11 9.44 3.39
CA LEU A 383 0.34 9.59 3.43
C LEU A 383 0.84 10.30 2.17
N ALA A 384 0.33 9.92 0.99
CA ALA A 384 0.64 10.59 -0.27
C ALA A 384 0.20 12.05 -0.27
N GLU A 385 -0.91 12.39 0.41
CA GLU A 385 -1.34 13.76 0.65
C GLU A 385 -0.30 14.56 1.43
N MET A 386 0.24 14.01 2.52
CA MET A 386 1.33 14.63 3.29
C MET A 386 2.62 14.74 2.47
N GLN A 387 2.97 13.69 1.71
CA GLN A 387 4.13 13.72 0.84
C GLN A 387 3.99 14.79 -0.25
N ALA A 388 2.80 14.99 -0.81
CA ALA A 388 2.53 16.02 -1.81
C ALA A 388 2.68 17.43 -1.22
N GLN A 389 2.13 17.68 -0.03
CA GLN A 389 2.31 18.95 0.67
C GLN A 389 3.79 19.27 0.92
N LEU A 390 4.55 18.26 1.35
CA LEU A 390 5.98 18.40 1.60
C LEU A 390 6.78 18.67 0.32
N LEU A 391 6.49 17.93 -0.76
CA LEU A 391 7.20 18.05 -2.04
C LEU A 391 6.99 19.40 -2.73
N ILE A 392 5.88 20.08 -2.45
CA ILE A 392 5.61 21.41 -3.01
C ILE A 392 6.51 22.47 -2.37
N GLY A 393 6.96 22.29 -1.13
CA GLY A 393 7.85 23.23 -0.46
C GLY A 393 9.05 23.64 -1.32
N PRO A 394 9.93 22.68 -1.70
CA PRO A 394 11.07 22.93 -2.59
C PRO A 394 10.75 23.58 -3.93
N TRP A 395 9.49 23.54 -4.37
CA TRP A 395 9.04 23.98 -5.69
C TRP A 395 8.28 25.31 -5.65
N ALA A 396 7.78 25.70 -4.48
CA ALA A 396 6.89 26.84 -4.32
C ALA A 396 7.57 28.05 -3.66
N TRP A 397 8.56 27.88 -2.78
CA TRP A 397 9.14 29.01 -2.06
C TRP A 397 10.65 28.89 -1.78
N GLU A 398 11.31 30.04 -1.70
CA GLU A 398 12.76 30.15 -1.50
C GLU A 398 13.17 29.80 -0.06
N GLY A 399 14.24 29.02 0.13
CA GLY A 399 14.69 28.55 1.46
C GLY A 399 14.01 27.26 1.95
N ALA A 400 13.00 26.75 1.25
CA ALA A 400 12.34 25.49 1.60
C ALA A 400 13.30 24.30 1.69
N MET A 401 14.27 24.24 0.78
CA MET A 401 15.28 23.18 0.79
C MET A 401 16.16 23.23 2.04
N GLU A 402 16.52 24.42 2.52
CA GLU A 402 17.32 24.57 3.74
C GLU A 402 16.53 24.04 4.94
N VAL A 403 15.25 24.39 5.05
CA VAL A 403 14.40 23.94 6.16
C VAL A 403 14.12 22.43 6.09
N LEU A 404 13.70 21.92 4.93
CA LEU A 404 13.19 20.55 4.77
C LEU A 404 14.28 19.50 4.63
N VAL A 405 15.49 19.91 4.23
CA VAL A 405 16.65 19.04 4.06
C VAL A 405 17.64 19.17 5.22
N SER A 406 17.54 20.22 6.05
CA SER A 406 18.40 20.35 7.24
C SER A 406 18.30 19.13 8.14
N GLU A 407 19.47 18.67 8.61
CA GLU A 407 19.55 17.69 9.69
C GLU A 407 19.08 18.31 11.02
N GLU A 408 18.95 19.62 11.12
CA GLU A 408 18.58 20.34 12.35
C GLU A 408 17.18 19.95 12.85
N LEU A 409 16.23 19.78 11.94
CA LEU A 409 14.91 19.24 12.28
C LEU A 409 15.03 17.80 12.84
N TRP A 410 15.94 16.99 12.26
CA TRP A 410 16.18 15.61 12.71
C TRP A 410 16.91 15.53 14.05
N HIS A 411 17.91 16.39 14.27
CA HIS A 411 18.61 16.54 15.54
C HIS A 411 17.66 17.02 16.64
N THR A 412 16.66 17.82 16.29
CA THR A 412 15.63 18.25 17.24
C THR A 412 14.71 17.09 17.66
N ILE A 413 14.33 16.20 16.72
CA ILE A 413 13.50 15.01 17.00
C ILE A 413 14.30 13.91 17.74
N THR A 414 15.59 13.75 17.44
CA THR A 414 16.46 12.70 18.03
C THR A 414 17.07 13.06 19.39
N ARG A 415 16.82 14.27 19.93
CA ARG A 415 17.28 14.75 21.25
C ARG A 415 16.75 13.99 22.47
N ARG A 416 16.04 12.86 22.30
CA ARG A 416 15.58 11.97 23.40
C ARG A 416 16.36 10.65 23.41
N PRO A 417 17.65 10.66 23.83
CA PRO A 417 18.53 9.49 23.75
C PRO A 417 18.06 8.29 24.57
N VAL A 418 17.24 8.48 25.61
CA VAL A 418 16.77 7.37 26.46
C VAL A 418 15.77 6.44 25.75
N LEU A 419 15.01 6.92 24.76
CA LEU A 419 13.99 6.14 24.05
C LEU A 419 14.48 5.57 22.70
N PHE A 420 15.41 6.27 22.03
CA PHE A 420 15.87 5.92 20.68
C PHE A 420 17.40 5.73 20.57
N GLY A 421 18.14 5.94 21.66
CA GLY A 421 19.61 6.03 21.61
C GLY A 421 20.35 4.71 21.69
N GLU A 422 19.74 3.61 22.16
CA GLU A 422 20.48 2.36 22.38
C GLU A 422 20.02 1.16 21.54
N THR A 423 18.88 1.23 20.84
CA THR A 423 18.42 0.15 19.93
C THR A 423 18.65 0.43 18.45
N LEU A 424 19.13 1.62 18.10
CA LEU A 424 19.67 1.93 16.77
C LEU A 424 21.20 1.97 16.80
N ASN A 425 21.82 1.01 17.50
CA ASN A 425 23.27 0.88 17.52
C ASN A 425 23.79 0.24 16.21
N SER A 426 24.37 1.09 15.37
CA SER A 426 25.77 0.96 14.97
C SER A 426 26.22 -0.36 14.31
N SER A 427 25.50 -0.86 13.31
CA SER A 427 26.01 -1.92 12.42
C SER A 427 25.63 -1.79 10.95
N VAL A 428 24.89 -0.74 10.54
CA VAL A 428 24.52 -0.51 9.12
C VAL A 428 25.08 0.82 8.56
N LEU A 429 25.85 1.58 9.35
CA LEU A 429 26.34 2.92 8.95
C LEU A 429 27.87 3.06 8.83
N VAL A 430 28.63 1.96 8.89
CA VAL A 430 30.06 2.00 8.57
C VAL A 430 30.44 0.72 7.84
N GLN A 431 30.38 0.74 6.50
CA GLN A 431 31.38 0.17 5.59
C GLN A 431 30.89 0.26 4.14
N GLY A 432 31.67 0.97 3.32
CA GLY A 432 31.67 0.90 1.85
C GLY A 432 30.96 2.01 1.14
#